data_AF-A0A495M6T7-F1
#
_entry.id   AF-A0A495M6T7-F1
#
_cell.length_a   1.000
_cell.length_b   1.000
_cell.length_c   1.000
_cell.angle_alpha   90.00
_cell.angle_beta   90.00
_cell.angle_gamma   90.00
#
_symmetry.space_group_name_H-M   'P 1'
#
loop_
_entity.id
_entity.type
_entity.pdbx_description
1 polymer ?
#
loop_
_entity_poly.entity_id
_entity_poly.type
_entity_poly.pdbx_seq_one_letter_code
_entity_poly.pdbx_strand_id
1 'polypeptide(L)'
;MKRFRLLVLPLFMLCSIHFGHAQKKSNKGVTRHQIVSLVDSLKKSLNSYYIFPDKALLISNHLSSQLAKGVYKNNTDPAKLASQFENDIRSIHYDSHLHISFEPGMLAPNKMSPEERTKAMEEFLATERDNNFNLQKVEVLPGNIGYFLFNGFTGSVDEAKPILNAALTFLSGTKTLIIDLRYNGGGNTANRLESYFFKERTHLYDNVNTFEKNTISVFSDPSATNGLTLLMPVYILTSKNTFSAAEAFSASMQSLKRAVIVGENTGGGSHMTGTFDLGGGFIARIPFARPISTAAFKDWEGTGVTPDIPVEASKALEKAQEVIYQDLLSQAKSEKDKMKIQWAMNMLIAEQNPPNLSAASYNKYVGTYVGGLKFYIENDQFVCENSGRGGSNVFKLIPIFDDTYVLDENVQIQFVKDEKNIYSSLKMLWKDGHVTENRKE
;
A
#
# COMPACT_ATOMS: atom_id res chain seq x y z
N MET A 1 -6.13 -47.45 6.26
CA MET A 1 -5.32 -46.21 6.46
C MET A 1 -6.26 -45.01 6.42
N LYS A 2 -6.63 -44.47 7.60
CA LYS A 2 -7.54 -43.32 7.71
C LYS A 2 -6.77 -42.05 7.36
N ARG A 3 -7.20 -41.36 6.29
CA ARG A 3 -6.69 -40.04 5.90
C ARG A 3 -7.11 -39.02 6.97
N PHE A 4 -6.14 -38.51 7.72
CA PHE A 4 -6.31 -37.32 8.55
C PHE A 4 -6.50 -36.13 7.60
N ARG A 5 -7.74 -35.63 7.48
CA ARG A 5 -7.99 -34.31 6.90
C ARG A 5 -7.52 -33.28 7.93
N LEU A 6 -6.37 -32.67 7.70
CA LEU A 6 -5.96 -31.45 8.40
C LEU A 6 -6.95 -30.36 8.03
N LEU A 7 -7.85 -30.03 8.96
CA LEU A 7 -8.75 -28.91 8.83
C LEU A 7 -7.94 -27.67 9.21
N VAL A 8 -7.19 -27.12 8.25
CA VAL A 8 -6.59 -25.79 8.37
C VAL A 8 -7.76 -24.82 8.37
N LEU A 9 -8.23 -24.41 9.56
CA LEU A 9 -9.14 -23.28 9.63
C LEU A 9 -8.38 -22.06 9.07
N PRO A 10 -8.90 -21.37 8.06
CA PRO A 10 -8.35 -20.08 7.68
C PRO A 10 -8.45 -19.18 8.92
N LEU A 11 -7.30 -18.79 9.45
CA LEU A 11 -7.21 -17.84 10.55
C LEU A 11 -7.65 -16.49 9.97
N PHE A 12 -8.95 -16.21 10.02
CA PHE A 12 -9.46 -14.90 9.69
C PHE A 12 -8.87 -13.93 10.71
N MET A 13 -7.90 -13.11 10.26
CA MET A 13 -7.77 -11.76 10.81
C MET A 13 -9.09 -11.07 10.45
N LEU A 14 -10.09 -11.25 11.32
CA LEU A 14 -11.19 -10.31 11.40
C LEU A 14 -10.54 -8.99 11.80
N CYS A 15 -10.23 -8.16 10.79
CA CYS A 15 -10.39 -6.73 10.96
C CYS A 15 -11.72 -6.58 11.67
N SER A 16 -11.68 -6.11 12.91
CA SER A 16 -12.85 -5.99 13.76
C SER A 16 -13.78 -4.98 13.10
N ILE A 17 -14.63 -5.47 12.18
CA ILE A 17 -15.83 -4.79 11.75
C ILE A 17 -16.58 -4.59 13.05
N HIS A 18 -16.53 -3.36 13.54
CA HIS A 18 -17.38 -2.93 14.63
C HIS A 18 -18.79 -3.03 14.07
N PHE A 19 -19.47 -4.14 14.34
CA PHE A 19 -20.92 -4.11 14.39
C PHE A 19 -21.27 -3.13 15.49
N GLY A 20 -21.47 -1.88 15.10
CA GLY A 20 -22.04 -0.83 15.92
C GLY A 20 -23.51 -1.13 16.20
N HIS A 21 -23.79 -2.27 16.82
CA HIS A 21 -24.98 -2.40 17.62
C HIS A 21 -24.65 -1.73 18.94
N ALA A 22 -25.21 -0.53 19.15
CA ALA A 22 -25.31 0.09 20.45
C ALA A 22 -26.25 -0.73 21.36
N GLN A 23 -25.93 -2.01 21.59
CA GLN A 23 -26.45 -2.72 22.73
C GLN A 23 -25.75 -2.15 23.96
N LYS A 24 -26.55 -1.67 24.91
CA LYS A 24 -26.12 -1.16 26.22
C LYS A 24 -25.20 -2.22 26.84
N LYS A 25 -23.87 -2.03 26.76
CA LYS A 25 -22.87 -2.98 27.29
C LYS A 25 -23.25 -3.24 28.75
N SER A 26 -23.55 -4.50 29.10
CA SER A 26 -23.94 -4.90 30.45
C SER A 26 -22.82 -4.53 31.42
N ASN A 27 -23.01 -3.45 32.18
CA ASN A 27 -22.01 -2.87 33.07
C ASN A 27 -22.06 -3.48 34.47
N LYS A 28 -22.21 -4.81 34.57
CA LYS A 28 -22.09 -5.49 35.86
C LYS A 28 -20.62 -5.42 36.28
N GLY A 29 -20.37 -4.81 37.43
CA GLY A 29 -19.02 -4.62 37.94
C GLY A 29 -18.30 -5.96 38.17
N VAL A 30 -16.97 -5.93 38.08
CA VAL A 30 -16.11 -7.11 38.23
C VAL A 30 -15.91 -7.42 39.72
N THR A 31 -16.14 -8.67 40.12
CA THR A 31 -15.90 -9.13 41.49
C THR A 31 -14.42 -9.44 41.73
N ARG A 32 -13.99 -9.44 43.00
CA ARG A 32 -12.61 -9.80 43.37
C ARG A 32 -12.20 -11.18 42.87
N HIS A 33 -13.09 -12.16 42.93
CA HIS A 33 -12.81 -13.51 42.42
C HIS A 33 -12.58 -13.49 40.90
N GLN A 34 -13.41 -12.75 40.15
CA GLN A 34 -13.23 -12.59 38.71
C GLN A 34 -11.91 -11.90 38.37
N ILE A 35 -11.48 -10.89 39.14
CA ILE A 35 -10.17 -10.23 38.94
C ILE A 35 -9.02 -11.23 39.06
N VAL A 36 -9.05 -12.10 40.08
CA VAL A 36 -8.03 -13.15 40.25
C VAL A 36 -8.01 -14.08 39.04
N SER A 37 -9.18 -14.59 38.63
CA SER A 37 -9.28 -15.46 37.46
C SER A 37 -8.82 -14.78 36.17
N LEU A 38 -9.11 -13.50 35.98
CA LEU A 38 -8.66 -12.73 34.82
C LEU A 38 -7.14 -12.59 34.77
N VAL A 39 -6.50 -12.31 35.90
CA VAL A 39 -5.02 -12.26 35.99
C VAL A 39 -4.41 -13.61 35.65
N ASP A 40 -4.99 -14.71 36.14
CA ASP A 40 -4.48 -16.05 35.84
C ASP A 40 -4.70 -16.44 34.36
N SER A 41 -5.87 -16.14 33.78
CA SER A 41 -6.14 -16.32 32.35
C SER A 41 -5.16 -15.52 31.49
N LEU A 42 -4.93 -14.25 31.84
CA LEU A 42 -4.04 -13.35 31.11
C LEU A 42 -2.59 -13.84 31.14
N LYS A 43 -2.08 -14.19 32.33
CA LYS A 43 -0.75 -14.81 32.49
C LYS A 43 -0.62 -16.08 31.67
N LYS A 44 -1.63 -16.95 31.71
CA LYS A 44 -1.61 -18.20 30.95
C LYS A 44 -1.54 -17.93 29.45
N SER A 45 -2.36 -17.03 28.93
CA SER A 45 -2.35 -16.65 27.51
C SER A 45 -1.02 -16.03 27.09
N LEU A 46 -0.46 -15.11 27.89
CA LEU A 46 0.83 -14.49 27.62
C LEU A 46 1.96 -15.52 27.57
N ASN A 47 2.10 -16.36 28.60
CA ASN A 47 3.19 -17.36 28.64
C ASN A 47 3.04 -18.46 27.58
N SER A 48 1.82 -18.70 27.09
CA SER A 48 1.57 -19.72 26.07
C SER A 48 1.82 -19.19 24.67
N TYR A 49 1.50 -17.91 24.41
CA TYR A 49 1.35 -17.41 23.05
C TYR A 49 2.19 -16.20 22.72
N TYR A 50 2.60 -15.39 23.71
CA TYR A 50 3.30 -14.16 23.40
C TYR A 50 4.66 -14.44 22.73
N ILE A 51 4.96 -13.70 21.66
CA ILE A 51 6.14 -13.89 20.81
C ILE A 51 7.48 -13.67 21.55
N PHE A 52 7.45 -13.00 22.71
CA PHE A 52 8.59 -12.78 23.59
C PHE A 52 8.43 -13.51 24.92
N PRO A 53 8.88 -14.78 25.05
CA PRO A 53 8.67 -15.59 26.25
C PRO A 53 9.32 -15.01 27.52
N ASP A 54 10.49 -14.36 27.39
CA ASP A 54 11.17 -13.69 28.50
C ASP A 54 10.33 -12.52 29.02
N LYS A 55 9.77 -11.71 28.12
CA LYS A 55 8.87 -10.60 28.48
C LYS A 55 7.56 -11.12 29.06
N ALA A 56 7.00 -12.18 28.49
CA ALA A 56 5.77 -12.82 29.00
C ALA A 56 5.91 -13.22 30.48
N LEU A 57 7.06 -13.77 30.86
CA LEU A 57 7.36 -14.15 32.23
C LEU A 57 7.48 -12.92 33.15
N LEU A 58 8.19 -11.87 32.72
CA LEU A 58 8.32 -10.62 33.48
C LEU A 58 6.97 -9.94 33.69
N ILE A 59 6.15 -9.84 32.65
CA ILE A 59 4.79 -9.31 32.70
C ILE A 59 3.94 -10.14 33.67
N SER A 60 4.01 -11.47 33.58
CA SER A 60 3.24 -12.37 34.44
C SER A 60 3.58 -12.18 35.93
N ASN A 61 4.86 -12.03 36.23
CA ASN A 61 5.34 -11.77 37.59
C ASN A 61 4.86 -10.41 38.10
N HIS A 62 4.91 -9.38 37.24
CA HIS A 62 4.41 -8.05 37.58
C HIS A 62 2.91 -8.05 37.88
N LEU A 63 2.08 -8.65 37.02
CA LEU A 63 0.63 -8.78 37.23
C LEU A 63 0.30 -9.51 38.55
N SER A 64 1.04 -10.57 38.88
CA SER A 64 0.89 -11.26 40.17
C SER A 64 1.30 -10.39 41.36
N SER A 65 2.35 -9.58 41.24
CA SER A 65 2.75 -8.62 42.27
C SER A 65 1.69 -7.55 42.50
N GLN A 66 1.14 -6.98 41.43
CA GLN A 66 0.09 -5.95 41.48
C GLN A 66 -1.20 -6.51 42.10
N LEU A 67 -1.57 -7.75 41.75
CA LEU A 67 -2.70 -8.45 42.36
C LEU A 67 -2.49 -8.66 43.87
N ALA A 68 -1.30 -9.10 44.29
CA ALA A 68 -0.97 -9.33 45.70
C ALA A 68 -0.97 -8.03 46.52
N LYS A 69 -0.51 -6.91 45.94
CA LYS A 69 -0.57 -5.57 46.52
C LYS A 69 -1.99 -5.00 46.60
N GLY A 70 -2.98 -5.67 45.98
CA GLY A 70 -4.36 -5.23 45.96
C GLY A 70 -4.63 -4.05 45.04
N VAL A 71 -3.75 -3.77 44.07
CA VAL A 71 -3.87 -2.65 43.11
C VAL A 71 -5.21 -2.70 42.36
N TYR A 72 -5.67 -3.90 42.00
CA TYR A 72 -6.91 -4.10 41.26
C TYR A 72 -8.17 -4.10 42.14
N LYS A 73 -8.04 -4.13 43.47
CA LYS A 73 -9.14 -4.44 44.41
C LYS A 73 -10.35 -3.51 44.28
N ASN A 74 -10.11 -2.24 43.95
CA ASN A 74 -11.14 -1.20 43.89
C ASN A 74 -11.61 -0.90 42.47
N ASN A 75 -11.05 -1.56 41.45
CA ASN A 75 -11.39 -1.31 40.06
C ASN A 75 -12.50 -2.26 39.59
N THR A 76 -13.74 -1.89 39.89
CA THR A 76 -14.95 -2.68 39.55
C THR A 76 -15.48 -2.38 38.16
N ASP A 77 -14.99 -1.32 37.50
CA ASP A 77 -15.35 -0.96 36.12
C ASP A 77 -14.54 -1.85 35.15
N PRO A 78 -15.20 -2.70 34.33
CA PRO A 78 -14.49 -3.63 33.47
C PRO A 78 -13.56 -2.97 32.46
N ALA A 79 -13.95 -1.82 31.90
CA ALA A 79 -13.15 -1.11 30.90
C ALA A 79 -11.91 -0.50 31.56
N LYS A 80 -12.07 0.12 32.73
CA LYS A 80 -10.93 0.66 33.50
C LYS A 80 -9.99 -0.45 33.98
N LEU A 81 -10.52 -1.62 34.32
CA LEU A 81 -9.70 -2.76 34.70
C LEU A 81 -8.87 -3.28 33.52
N ALA A 82 -9.47 -3.39 32.33
CA ALA A 82 -8.76 -3.77 31.10
C ALA A 82 -7.62 -2.77 30.79
N SER A 83 -7.90 -1.46 30.83
CA SER A 83 -6.88 -0.42 30.64
C SER A 83 -5.77 -0.47 31.70
N GLN A 84 -6.09 -0.79 32.95
CA GLN A 84 -5.07 -0.96 33.98
C GLN A 84 -4.16 -2.17 33.69
N PHE A 85 -4.71 -3.30 33.25
CA PHE A 85 -3.89 -4.45 32.85
C PHE A 85 -2.98 -4.09 31.66
N GLU A 86 -3.50 -3.41 30.65
CA GLU A 86 -2.70 -2.97 29.50
C GLU A 86 -1.56 -2.03 29.92
N ASN A 87 -1.83 -1.06 30.81
CA ASN A 87 -0.80 -0.17 31.34
C ASN A 87 0.28 -0.91 32.14
N ASP A 88 -0.13 -1.85 33.00
CA ASP A 88 0.81 -2.66 33.79
C ASP A 88 1.67 -3.53 32.87
N ILE A 89 1.11 -4.10 31.80
CA ILE A 89 1.86 -4.84 30.77
C ILE A 89 2.87 -3.91 30.07
N ARG A 90 2.41 -2.75 29.59
CA ARG A 90 3.26 -1.78 28.86
C ARG A 90 4.37 -1.18 29.71
N SER A 91 4.20 -1.13 31.03
CA SER A 91 5.24 -0.71 31.96
C SER A 91 6.45 -1.66 31.99
N ILE A 92 6.24 -2.94 31.63
CA ILE A 92 7.28 -3.96 31.54
C ILE A 92 7.83 -4.07 30.11
N HIS A 93 6.93 -4.10 29.12
CA HIS A 93 7.30 -4.16 27.72
C HIS A 93 6.24 -3.45 26.87
N TYR A 94 6.64 -2.36 26.23
CA TYR A 94 5.75 -1.64 25.32
C TYR A 94 5.69 -2.37 23.98
N ASP A 95 4.50 -2.86 23.65
CA ASP A 95 4.18 -3.54 22.40
C ASP A 95 2.86 -2.95 21.87
N SER A 96 2.89 -2.37 20.67
CA SER A 96 1.74 -1.71 20.06
C SER A 96 0.65 -2.67 19.62
N HIS A 97 0.95 -3.97 19.49
CA HIS A 97 0.01 -4.98 19.04
C HIS A 97 -0.64 -5.76 20.20
N LEU A 98 -0.11 -5.60 21.42
CA LEU A 98 -0.65 -6.20 22.61
C LEU A 98 -1.69 -5.28 23.27
N HIS A 99 -2.95 -5.72 23.26
CA HIS A 99 -4.07 -4.96 23.83
C HIS A 99 -4.96 -5.82 24.71
N ILE A 100 -5.51 -5.21 25.77
CA ILE A 100 -6.49 -5.82 26.66
C ILE A 100 -7.76 -4.98 26.63
N SER A 101 -8.90 -5.60 26.30
CA SER A 101 -10.17 -4.89 26.20
C SER A 101 -11.34 -5.67 26.79
N PHE A 102 -12.44 -4.94 27.05
CA PHE A 102 -13.70 -5.49 27.53
C PHE A 102 -14.76 -5.42 26.41
N GLU A 103 -14.97 -6.57 25.77
CA GLU A 103 -15.89 -6.76 24.66
C GLU A 103 -16.96 -7.84 24.99
N PRO A 104 -17.92 -7.53 25.87
CA PRO A 104 -18.94 -8.49 26.33
C PRO A 104 -19.88 -8.97 25.21
N GLY A 105 -19.93 -8.27 24.08
CA GLY A 105 -20.70 -8.65 22.89
C GLY A 105 -19.89 -9.42 21.84
N MET A 106 -18.58 -9.57 22.01
CA MET A 106 -17.75 -10.30 21.05
C MET A 106 -17.84 -11.80 21.34
N LEU A 107 -18.61 -12.51 20.53
CA LEU A 107 -18.59 -13.97 20.53
C LEU A 107 -17.36 -14.45 19.76
N ALA A 108 -16.58 -15.34 20.37
CA ALA A 108 -15.54 -16.05 19.64
C ALA A 108 -16.19 -16.87 18.49
N PRO A 109 -15.57 -17.00 17.30
CA PRO A 109 -16.18 -17.66 16.14
C PRO A 109 -16.67 -19.10 16.41
N ASN A 110 -16.01 -19.79 17.35
CA ASN A 110 -16.39 -21.14 17.80
C ASN A 110 -17.63 -21.18 18.71
N LYS A 111 -18.10 -20.03 19.21
CA LYS A 111 -19.32 -19.87 20.02
C LYS A 111 -20.53 -19.41 19.21
N MET A 112 -20.35 -19.02 17.95
CA MET A 112 -21.45 -18.64 17.05
C MET A 112 -22.22 -19.87 16.55
N SER A 113 -23.51 -19.72 16.25
CA SER A 113 -24.27 -20.74 15.51
C SER A 113 -23.76 -20.84 14.06
N PRO A 114 -24.02 -21.96 13.36
CA PRO A 114 -23.78 -22.04 11.92
C PRO A 114 -24.46 -20.93 11.14
N GLU A 115 -25.72 -20.57 11.44
CA GLU A 115 -26.42 -19.48 10.73
C GLU A 115 -25.77 -18.11 10.99
N GLU A 116 -25.38 -17.82 12.23
CA GLU A 116 -24.71 -16.57 12.58
C GLU A 116 -23.38 -16.41 11.85
N ARG A 117 -22.60 -17.50 11.75
CA ARG A 117 -21.34 -17.49 10.99
C ARG A 117 -21.56 -17.26 9.50
N THR A 118 -22.55 -17.94 8.91
CA THR A 118 -22.88 -17.76 7.49
C THR A 118 -23.28 -16.32 7.21
N LYS A 119 -24.17 -15.76 8.03
CA LYS A 119 -24.60 -14.36 7.90
C LYS A 119 -23.43 -13.38 8.02
N ALA A 120 -22.56 -13.57 9.02
CA ALA A 120 -21.37 -12.72 9.19
C ALA A 120 -20.41 -12.81 7.99
N MET A 121 -20.24 -14.01 7.40
CA MET A 121 -19.43 -14.21 6.21
C MET A 121 -20.03 -13.53 4.98
N GLU A 122 -21.35 -13.62 4.80
CA GLU A 122 -22.08 -12.97 3.71
C GLU A 122 -21.99 -11.44 3.81
N GLU A 123 -22.16 -10.87 5.00
CA GLU A 123 -22.03 -9.43 5.27
C GLU A 123 -20.59 -8.94 5.05
N PHE A 124 -19.59 -9.72 5.48
CA PHE A 124 -18.18 -9.44 5.21
C PHE A 124 -17.90 -9.44 3.71
N LEU A 125 -18.35 -10.47 2.99
CA LEU A 125 -18.13 -10.58 1.54
C LEU A 125 -18.87 -9.49 0.75
N ALA A 126 -20.06 -9.08 1.19
CA ALA A 126 -20.77 -7.95 0.60
C ALA A 126 -19.93 -6.66 0.72
N THR A 127 -19.38 -6.40 1.90
CA THR A 127 -18.49 -5.24 2.14
C THR A 127 -17.23 -5.30 1.27
N GLU A 128 -16.60 -6.48 1.16
CA GLU A 128 -15.42 -6.67 0.31
C GLU A 128 -15.75 -6.43 -1.18
N ARG A 129 -16.91 -6.90 -1.66
CA ARG A 129 -17.37 -6.65 -3.04
C ARG A 129 -17.64 -5.17 -3.30
N ASP A 130 -18.30 -4.48 -2.38
CA ASP A 130 -18.64 -3.06 -2.50
C ASP A 130 -17.37 -2.19 -2.59
N ASN A 131 -16.29 -2.58 -1.92
CA ASN A 131 -14.99 -1.92 -2.00
C ASN A 131 -14.03 -2.56 -3.03
N ASN A 132 -14.55 -3.34 -3.98
CA ASN A 132 -13.77 -4.01 -5.03
C ASN A 132 -12.53 -4.77 -4.49
N PHE A 133 -12.69 -5.43 -3.35
CA PHE A 133 -11.64 -6.19 -2.64
C PHE A 133 -10.38 -5.35 -2.34
N ASN A 134 -10.55 -4.05 -2.14
CA ASN A 134 -9.50 -3.04 -1.94
C ASN A 134 -8.66 -2.72 -3.18
N LEU A 135 -9.01 -3.24 -4.36
CA LEU A 135 -8.36 -2.92 -5.64
C LEU A 135 -8.92 -1.59 -6.18
N GLN A 136 -8.14 -0.51 -6.12
CA GLN A 136 -8.66 0.84 -6.33
C GLN A 136 -8.41 1.38 -7.73
N LYS A 137 -7.22 1.15 -8.29
CA LYS A 137 -6.86 1.76 -9.59
C LYS A 137 -5.80 0.94 -10.33
N VAL A 138 -6.03 0.77 -11.63
CA VAL A 138 -5.03 0.33 -12.60
C VAL A 138 -4.94 1.35 -13.73
N GLU A 139 -3.73 1.72 -14.13
CA GLU A 139 -3.49 2.73 -15.16
C GLU A 139 -2.16 2.45 -15.88
N VAL A 140 -2.06 2.89 -17.14
CA VAL A 140 -0.78 2.99 -17.85
C VAL A 140 -0.41 4.46 -17.97
N LEU A 141 0.56 4.88 -17.16
CA LEU A 141 1.09 6.24 -17.13
C LEU A 141 1.98 6.53 -18.36
N PRO A 142 2.23 7.81 -18.69
CA PRO A 142 3.16 8.20 -19.75
C PRO A 142 4.51 7.47 -19.65
N GLY A 143 5.03 7.03 -20.80
CA GLY A 143 6.24 6.19 -20.87
C GLY A 143 5.99 4.69 -20.79
N ASN A 144 4.73 4.24 -20.82
CA ASN A 144 4.31 2.84 -20.66
C ASN A 144 4.68 2.28 -19.28
N ILE A 145 4.40 3.05 -18.23
CA ILE A 145 4.60 2.65 -16.83
C ILE A 145 3.25 2.18 -16.29
N GLY A 146 3.17 0.92 -15.87
CA GLY A 146 2.00 0.41 -15.17
C GLY A 146 1.90 1.03 -13.78
N TYR A 147 0.70 1.38 -13.35
CA TYR A 147 0.42 1.85 -12.00
C TYR A 147 -0.71 1.02 -11.41
N PHE A 148 -0.49 0.49 -10.21
CA PHE A 148 -1.45 -0.34 -9.49
C PHE A 148 -1.58 0.13 -8.05
N LEU A 149 -2.76 0.64 -7.69
CA LEU A 149 -3.09 1.09 -6.33
C LEU A 149 -4.11 0.16 -5.70
N PHE A 150 -3.80 -0.33 -4.50
CA PHE A 150 -4.74 -1.07 -3.67
C PHE A 150 -4.46 -0.81 -2.18
N ASN A 151 -5.53 -0.76 -1.39
CA ASN A 151 -5.49 -0.25 -0.02
C ASN A 151 -5.54 -1.34 1.06
N GLY A 152 -5.57 -2.61 0.67
CA GLY A 152 -5.57 -3.72 1.60
C GLY A 152 -5.41 -5.08 0.93
N PHE A 153 -4.98 -6.07 1.71
CA PHE A 153 -4.95 -7.48 1.31
C PHE A 153 -6.24 -8.15 1.76
N THR A 154 -7.16 -8.41 0.84
CA THR A 154 -8.46 -9.01 1.12
C THR A 154 -8.36 -10.43 1.70
N GLY A 155 -9.29 -10.79 2.58
CA GLY A 155 -9.49 -12.17 3.05
C GLY A 155 -10.30 -13.04 2.09
N SER A 156 -11.11 -12.43 1.21
CA SER A 156 -12.00 -13.09 0.24
C SER A 156 -11.27 -13.39 -1.07
N VAL A 157 -10.24 -14.22 -0.97
CA VAL A 157 -9.28 -14.38 -2.07
C VAL A 157 -9.86 -15.04 -3.30
N ASP A 158 -10.65 -16.10 -3.14
CA ASP A 158 -11.15 -16.85 -4.29
C ASP A 158 -12.07 -15.96 -5.15
N GLU A 159 -12.81 -15.06 -4.50
CA GLU A 159 -13.66 -14.06 -5.14
C GLU A 159 -12.87 -12.90 -5.77
N ALA A 160 -11.78 -12.47 -5.13
CA ALA A 160 -10.94 -11.38 -5.65
C ALA A 160 -10.00 -11.82 -6.79
N LYS A 161 -9.65 -13.11 -6.85
CA LYS A 161 -8.64 -13.65 -7.78
C LYS A 161 -8.89 -13.28 -9.25
N PRO A 162 -10.10 -13.38 -9.82
CA PRO A 162 -10.34 -13.00 -11.22
C PRO A 162 -10.06 -11.51 -11.48
N ILE A 163 -10.41 -10.65 -10.54
CA ILE A 163 -10.25 -9.18 -10.65
C ILE A 163 -8.77 -8.82 -10.56
N LEU A 164 -8.06 -9.40 -9.59
CA LEU A 164 -6.61 -9.25 -9.47
C LEU A 164 -5.90 -9.73 -10.75
N ASN A 165 -6.28 -10.89 -11.27
CA ASN A 165 -5.67 -11.44 -12.48
C ASN A 165 -5.92 -10.55 -13.70
N ALA A 166 -7.12 -9.99 -13.85
CA ALA A 166 -7.45 -9.05 -14.94
C ALA A 166 -6.63 -7.75 -14.83
N ALA A 167 -6.53 -7.19 -13.62
CA ALA A 167 -5.70 -6.00 -13.33
C ALA A 167 -4.23 -6.23 -13.71
N LEU A 168 -3.63 -7.33 -13.26
CA LEU A 168 -2.24 -7.65 -13.56
C LEU A 168 -2.03 -8.03 -15.04
N THR A 169 -3.02 -8.66 -15.68
CA THR A 169 -2.98 -8.94 -17.13
C THR A 169 -2.98 -7.65 -17.93
N PHE A 170 -3.82 -6.68 -17.58
CA PHE A 170 -3.86 -5.36 -18.22
C PHE A 170 -2.49 -4.65 -18.14
N LEU A 171 -1.78 -4.79 -17.02
CA LEU A 171 -0.47 -4.17 -16.80
C LEU A 171 0.71 -4.98 -17.36
N SER A 172 0.49 -6.20 -17.86
CA SER A 172 1.57 -7.13 -18.26
C SER A 172 2.43 -6.65 -19.44
N GLY A 173 1.89 -5.78 -20.29
CA GLY A 173 2.60 -5.17 -21.43
C GLY A 173 3.39 -3.91 -21.10
N THR A 174 3.42 -3.49 -19.83
CA THR A 174 4.12 -2.27 -19.39
C THR A 174 5.63 -2.49 -19.28
N LYS A 175 6.41 -1.42 -19.46
CA LYS A 175 7.88 -1.48 -19.37
C LYS A 175 8.37 -1.63 -17.93
N THR A 176 7.61 -1.08 -16.99
CA THR A 176 7.88 -1.02 -15.54
C THR A 176 6.54 -0.96 -14.82
N LEU A 177 6.45 -1.53 -13.62
CA LEU A 177 5.27 -1.45 -12.76
C LEU A 177 5.55 -0.66 -11.48
N ILE A 178 4.68 0.29 -11.15
CA ILE A 178 4.60 0.94 -9.84
C ILE A 178 3.41 0.32 -9.09
N ILE A 179 3.67 -0.16 -7.87
CA ILE A 179 2.66 -0.63 -6.93
C ILE A 179 2.57 0.39 -5.80
N ASP A 180 1.42 1.02 -5.62
CA ASP A 180 1.23 2.03 -4.59
C ASP A 180 0.58 1.44 -3.33
N LEU A 181 1.36 1.40 -2.24
CA LEU A 181 0.95 0.92 -0.93
C LEU A 181 0.93 2.04 0.12
N ARG A 182 1.02 3.32 -0.29
CA ARG A 182 1.06 4.47 0.62
C ARG A 182 -0.17 4.57 1.52
N TYR A 183 -1.29 3.95 1.15
CA TYR A 183 -2.53 3.95 1.93
C TYR A 183 -2.92 2.55 2.42
N ASN A 184 -2.03 1.57 2.30
CA ASN A 184 -2.33 0.18 2.55
C ASN A 184 -1.94 -0.27 3.96
N GLY A 185 -2.93 -0.44 4.83
CA GLY A 185 -2.73 -0.88 6.22
C GLY A 185 -2.50 -2.40 6.39
N GLY A 186 -2.36 -3.15 5.29
CA GLY A 186 -2.16 -4.60 5.31
C GLY A 186 -3.45 -5.38 5.12
N GLY A 187 -3.63 -6.47 5.88
CA GLY A 187 -4.74 -7.40 5.75
C GLY A 187 -4.29 -8.86 5.77
N ASN A 188 -4.81 -9.68 4.86
CA ASN A 188 -4.45 -11.08 4.70
C ASN A 188 -3.06 -11.27 4.07
N THR A 189 -2.67 -12.50 3.74
CA THR A 189 -1.30 -12.82 3.33
C THR A 189 -0.91 -12.25 1.97
N ALA A 190 0.32 -11.71 1.89
CA ALA A 190 0.87 -11.09 0.68
C ALA A 190 1.31 -12.09 -0.42
N ASN A 191 1.60 -13.34 -0.04
CA ASN A 191 2.29 -14.33 -0.88
C ASN A 191 1.57 -14.65 -2.20
N ARG A 192 0.26 -14.43 -2.25
CA ARG A 192 -0.56 -14.60 -3.46
C ARG A 192 -0.26 -13.56 -4.53
N LEU A 193 -0.05 -12.31 -4.12
CA LEU A 193 0.38 -11.25 -5.04
C LEU A 193 1.84 -11.47 -5.43
N GLU A 194 2.70 -11.87 -4.49
CA GLU A 194 4.12 -12.16 -4.72
C GLU A 194 4.31 -13.27 -5.76
N SER A 195 3.40 -14.26 -5.83
CA SER A 195 3.40 -15.31 -6.86
C SER A 195 3.47 -14.80 -8.30
N TYR A 196 2.93 -13.62 -8.59
CA TYR A 196 2.96 -13.05 -9.94
C TYR A 196 4.35 -12.52 -10.34
N PHE A 197 5.29 -12.39 -9.41
CA PHE A 197 6.58 -11.71 -9.66
C PHE A 197 7.78 -12.66 -9.78
N PHE A 198 7.57 -13.96 -9.63
CA PHE A 198 8.63 -14.97 -9.69
C PHE A 198 8.26 -16.08 -10.69
N LYS A 199 9.24 -16.52 -11.50
CA LYS A 199 9.06 -17.68 -12.41
C LYS A 199 9.02 -19.00 -11.66
N GLU A 200 9.79 -19.07 -10.58
CA GLU A 200 9.99 -20.28 -9.78
C GLU A 200 9.48 -20.05 -8.36
N ARG A 201 9.12 -21.15 -7.70
CA ARG A 201 8.74 -21.15 -6.28
C ARG A 201 9.89 -20.58 -5.46
N THR A 202 9.69 -19.38 -4.91
CA THR A 202 10.71 -18.58 -4.26
C THR A 202 10.39 -18.45 -2.78
N HIS A 203 11.40 -18.58 -1.92
CA HIS A 203 11.26 -18.37 -0.46
C HIS A 203 11.12 -16.88 -0.19
N LEU A 204 10.02 -16.49 0.46
CA LEU A 204 9.70 -15.08 0.71
C LEU A 204 10.18 -14.65 2.10
N TYR A 205 9.77 -15.39 3.13
CA TYR A 205 10.12 -15.16 4.53
C TYR A 205 9.75 -16.39 5.38
N ASP A 206 10.22 -16.41 6.63
CA ASP A 206 9.83 -17.40 7.63
C ASP A 206 8.91 -16.77 8.68
N ASN A 207 7.80 -17.42 8.99
CA ASN A 207 6.97 -17.08 10.13
C ASN A 207 7.40 -17.90 11.35
N VAL A 208 8.07 -17.26 12.31
CA VAL A 208 8.38 -17.88 13.59
C VAL A 208 7.17 -17.72 14.50
N ASN A 209 6.57 -18.84 14.92
CA ASN A 209 5.30 -18.88 15.62
C ASN A 209 5.46 -19.55 17.00
N THR A 210 5.16 -18.81 18.06
CA THR A 210 5.18 -19.31 19.44
C THR A 210 3.92 -20.09 19.83
N PHE A 211 2.78 -19.84 19.17
CA PHE A 211 1.53 -20.57 19.38
C PHE A 211 1.65 -22.05 18.97
N GLU A 212 2.12 -22.31 17.75
CA GLU A 212 2.32 -23.68 17.24
C GLU A 212 3.72 -24.23 17.56
N LYS A 213 4.61 -23.41 18.13
CA LYS A 213 6.03 -23.72 18.38
C LYS A 213 6.73 -24.24 17.14
N ASN A 214 6.46 -23.62 16.00
CA ASN A 214 7.02 -23.98 14.72
C ASN A 214 7.57 -22.75 13.98
N THR A 215 8.28 -23.01 12.91
CA THR A 215 8.64 -22.00 11.91
C THR A 215 8.07 -22.47 10.59
N ILE A 216 7.26 -21.62 9.96
CA ILE A 216 6.62 -21.91 8.68
C ILE A 216 7.26 -21.03 7.63
N SER A 217 7.95 -21.65 6.69
CA SER A 217 8.49 -20.95 5.53
C SER A 217 7.38 -20.62 4.53
N VAL A 218 7.28 -19.35 4.16
CA VAL A 218 6.31 -18.83 3.21
C VAL A 218 6.98 -18.71 1.85
N PHE A 219 6.32 -19.22 0.81
CA PHE A 219 6.84 -19.22 -0.55
C PHE A 219 5.83 -18.59 -1.51
N SER A 220 6.36 -18.06 -2.61
CA SER A 220 5.55 -17.77 -3.79
C SER A 220 5.07 -19.07 -4.44
N ASP A 221 3.93 -19.02 -5.11
CA ASP A 221 3.35 -20.12 -5.88
C ASP A 221 2.99 -19.67 -7.29
N PRO A 222 3.95 -19.67 -8.23
CA PRO A 222 3.70 -19.29 -9.63
C PRO A 222 2.66 -20.18 -10.33
N SER A 223 2.39 -21.40 -9.84
CA SER A 223 1.36 -22.26 -10.44
C SER A 223 -0.05 -21.72 -10.20
N ALA A 224 -0.23 -20.88 -9.17
CA ALA A 224 -1.51 -20.29 -8.82
C ALA A 224 -1.90 -19.07 -9.68
N THR A 225 -1.01 -18.57 -10.55
CA THR A 225 -1.20 -17.32 -11.30
C THR A 225 -1.78 -17.50 -12.71
N ASN A 226 -2.28 -18.69 -13.03
CA ASN A 226 -2.82 -19.03 -14.37
C ASN A 226 -1.84 -18.74 -15.52
N GLY A 227 -0.53 -18.90 -15.27
CA GLY A 227 0.53 -18.68 -16.25
C GLY A 227 0.98 -17.23 -16.40
N LEU A 228 0.41 -16.28 -15.65
CA LEU A 228 0.86 -14.89 -15.66
C LEU A 228 2.09 -14.73 -14.76
N THR A 229 3.18 -14.20 -15.33
CA THR A 229 4.37 -13.78 -14.58
C THR A 229 4.83 -12.41 -15.06
N LEU A 230 4.88 -11.47 -14.13
CA LEU A 230 5.32 -10.10 -14.32
C LEU A 230 6.82 -10.01 -14.02
N LEU A 231 7.63 -9.75 -15.07
CA LEU A 231 9.10 -9.75 -15.00
C LEU A 231 9.73 -8.37 -15.25
N MET A 232 8.91 -7.37 -15.58
CA MET A 232 9.36 -5.99 -15.67
C MET A 232 9.89 -5.50 -14.31
N PRO A 233 10.75 -4.46 -14.29
CA PRO A 233 11.12 -3.78 -13.06
C PRO A 233 9.89 -3.35 -12.24
N VAL A 234 9.98 -3.44 -10.91
CA VAL A 234 8.89 -3.10 -9.99
C VAL A 234 9.38 -2.04 -9.01
N TYR A 235 8.57 -1.01 -8.81
CA TYR A 235 8.75 0.01 -7.79
C TYR A 235 7.56 -0.06 -6.84
N ILE A 236 7.80 0.00 -5.53
CA ILE A 236 6.73 -0.02 -4.51
C ILE A 236 6.74 1.30 -3.77
N LEU A 237 5.61 1.99 -3.76
CA LEU A 237 5.46 3.24 -3.02
C LEU A 237 4.98 2.96 -1.60
N THR A 238 5.65 3.55 -0.62
CA THR A 238 5.38 3.32 0.81
C THR A 238 5.20 4.62 1.57
N SER A 239 4.46 4.56 2.68
CA SER A 239 4.32 5.65 3.64
C SER A 239 4.35 5.11 5.08
N LYS A 240 4.32 5.99 6.07
CA LYS A 240 4.08 5.63 7.47
C LYS A 240 2.78 4.83 7.74
N ASN A 241 1.81 4.90 6.83
CA ASN A 241 0.55 4.15 6.92
C ASN A 241 0.65 2.74 6.31
N THR A 242 1.72 2.47 5.54
CA THR A 242 1.97 1.12 5.02
C THR A 242 2.24 0.20 6.20
N PHE A 243 1.44 -0.85 6.37
CA PHE A 243 1.44 -1.65 7.59
C PHE A 243 1.20 -3.15 7.34
N SER A 244 1.66 -4.01 8.25
CA SER A 244 1.35 -5.44 8.30
C SER A 244 1.65 -6.18 6.99
N ALA A 245 0.65 -6.82 6.36
CA ALA A 245 0.86 -7.56 5.11
C ALA A 245 1.50 -6.72 3.98
N ALA A 246 1.25 -5.41 3.93
CA ALA A 246 1.88 -4.52 2.97
C ALA A 246 3.37 -4.32 3.25
N GLU A 247 3.77 -4.34 4.51
CA GLU A 247 5.18 -4.35 4.92
C GLU A 247 5.83 -5.69 4.58
N ALA A 248 5.15 -6.81 4.83
CA ALA A 248 5.66 -8.13 4.46
C ALA A 248 5.92 -8.23 2.94
N PHE A 249 4.98 -7.76 2.12
CA PHE A 249 5.13 -7.67 0.66
C PHE A 249 6.32 -6.78 0.27
N SER A 250 6.45 -5.61 0.89
CA SER A 250 7.52 -4.67 0.57
C SER A 250 8.90 -5.23 0.98
N ALA A 251 9.00 -5.80 2.18
CA ALA A 251 10.22 -6.37 2.74
C ALA A 251 10.73 -7.58 1.94
N SER A 252 9.84 -8.51 1.55
CA SER A 252 10.23 -9.67 0.75
C SER A 252 10.68 -9.26 -0.65
N MET A 253 9.91 -8.39 -1.33
CA MET A 253 10.22 -7.92 -2.67
C MET A 253 11.53 -7.11 -2.70
N GLN A 254 11.79 -6.30 -1.67
CA GLN A 254 13.05 -5.58 -1.50
C GLN A 254 14.22 -6.53 -1.22
N SER A 255 14.09 -7.41 -0.22
CA SER A 255 15.19 -8.30 0.19
C SER A 255 15.58 -9.32 -0.88
N LEU A 256 14.62 -9.74 -1.72
CA LEU A 256 14.85 -10.57 -2.90
C LEU A 256 15.32 -9.78 -4.13
N LYS A 257 15.54 -8.46 -4.00
CA LYS A 257 15.92 -7.54 -5.08
C LYS A 257 14.95 -7.57 -6.27
N ARG A 258 13.68 -7.87 -5.99
CA ARG A 258 12.62 -7.92 -7.00
C ARG A 258 11.96 -6.54 -7.20
N ALA A 259 11.95 -5.69 -6.17
CA ALA A 259 11.45 -4.33 -6.27
C ALA A 259 12.36 -3.31 -5.58
N VAL A 260 12.24 -2.05 -5.99
CA VAL A 260 12.81 -0.87 -5.34
C VAL A 260 11.72 -0.17 -4.54
N ILE A 261 11.97 0.11 -3.27
CA ILE A 261 11.02 0.79 -2.37
C ILE A 261 11.28 2.30 -2.40
N VAL A 262 10.23 3.08 -2.66
CA VAL A 262 10.28 4.55 -2.77
C VAL A 262 9.25 5.15 -1.81
N GLY A 263 9.66 6.15 -1.02
CA GLY A 263 8.73 6.85 -0.11
C GLY A 263 9.26 6.94 1.31
N GLU A 264 8.36 6.81 2.28
CA GLU A 264 8.71 6.91 3.70
C GLU A 264 8.94 5.52 4.31
N ASN A 265 9.59 5.50 5.46
CA ASN A 265 9.65 4.29 6.29
C ASN A 265 8.24 3.86 6.73
N THR A 266 7.97 2.56 6.68
CA THR A 266 6.65 2.00 7.01
C THR A 266 6.37 1.98 8.52
N GLY A 267 5.14 1.62 8.91
CA GLY A 267 4.65 1.78 10.29
C GLY A 267 5.22 0.81 11.34
N GLY A 268 5.87 -0.28 10.94
CA GLY A 268 6.53 -1.22 11.87
C GLY A 268 5.60 -2.27 12.49
N GLY A 269 4.63 -2.75 11.71
CA GLY A 269 3.50 -3.59 12.09
C GLY A 269 3.62 -5.07 11.77
N SER A 270 4.77 -5.71 11.99
CA SER A 270 5.08 -6.99 11.36
C SER A 270 4.45 -8.19 12.07
N HIS A 271 4.18 -8.10 13.39
CA HIS A 271 3.77 -9.26 14.17
C HIS A 271 2.29 -9.65 13.97
N MET A 272 2.06 -10.95 13.78
CA MET A 272 0.71 -11.52 13.70
C MET A 272 0.09 -11.61 15.08
N THR A 273 -1.13 -11.10 15.23
CA THR A 273 -1.86 -11.11 16.51
C THR A 273 -3.00 -12.11 16.52
N GLY A 274 -3.25 -12.72 17.69
CA GLY A 274 -4.41 -13.55 17.96
C GLY A 274 -5.27 -12.93 19.05
N THR A 275 -6.59 -13.17 19.01
CA THR A 275 -7.53 -12.74 20.05
C THR A 275 -7.84 -13.91 20.98
N PHE A 276 -7.61 -13.73 22.28
CA PHE A 276 -7.75 -14.76 23.31
C PHE A 276 -8.80 -14.34 24.34
N ASP A 277 -9.78 -15.21 24.58
CA ASP A 277 -10.81 -15.02 25.60
C ASP A 277 -10.20 -15.17 27.00
N LEU A 278 -10.31 -14.13 27.84
CA LEU A 278 -9.86 -14.15 29.24
C LEU A 278 -10.99 -14.53 30.21
N GLY A 279 -12.23 -14.56 29.73
CA GLY A 279 -13.45 -14.79 30.50
C GLY A 279 -14.21 -13.51 30.85
N GLY A 280 -15.52 -13.64 31.10
CA GLY A 280 -16.34 -12.53 31.60
C GLY A 280 -16.48 -11.34 30.65
N GLY A 281 -16.19 -11.51 29.36
CA GLY A 281 -16.22 -10.43 28.35
C GLY A 281 -14.88 -9.74 28.14
N PHE A 282 -13.80 -10.18 28.79
CA PHE A 282 -12.45 -9.67 28.55
C PHE A 282 -11.74 -10.47 27.46
N ILE A 283 -11.00 -9.76 26.61
CA ILE A 283 -10.16 -10.36 25.57
C ILE A 283 -8.74 -9.79 25.63
N ALA A 284 -7.76 -10.59 25.22
CA ALA A 284 -6.40 -10.15 24.96
C ALA A 284 -6.06 -10.34 23.48
N ARG A 285 -5.63 -9.27 22.81
CA ARG A 285 -4.93 -9.36 21.53
C ARG A 285 -3.45 -9.57 21.85
N ILE A 286 -2.89 -10.71 21.45
CA ILE A 286 -1.50 -11.09 21.77
C ILE A 286 -0.75 -11.40 20.46
N PRO A 287 0.40 -10.76 20.23
CA PRO A 287 1.32 -11.13 19.15
C PRO A 287 1.88 -12.53 19.36
N PHE A 288 1.69 -13.43 18.39
CA PHE A 288 2.10 -14.84 18.53
C PHE A 288 3.01 -15.34 17.41
N ALA A 289 3.17 -14.57 16.33
CA ALA A 289 4.11 -14.91 15.28
C ALA A 289 4.74 -13.67 14.70
N ARG A 290 5.96 -13.82 14.19
CA ARG A 290 6.68 -12.76 13.51
C ARG A 290 7.23 -13.26 12.17
N PRO A 291 7.07 -12.48 11.10
CA PRO A 291 7.78 -12.75 9.86
C PRO A 291 9.24 -12.31 10.02
N ILE A 292 10.16 -13.14 9.57
CA ILE A 292 11.59 -12.86 9.51
C ILE A 292 12.01 -12.99 8.05
N SER A 293 12.56 -11.92 7.48
CA SER A 293 13.17 -12.00 6.15
C SER A 293 14.37 -12.93 6.25
N THR A 294 14.41 -13.99 5.46
CA THR A 294 15.53 -14.95 5.48
C THR A 294 16.73 -14.48 4.65
N ALA A 295 16.51 -13.55 3.71
CA ALA A 295 17.59 -12.92 2.95
C ALA A 295 18.36 -11.88 3.79
N ALA A 296 17.69 -11.20 4.72
CA ALA A 296 18.29 -10.16 5.57
C ALA A 296 18.38 -10.54 7.07
N PHE A 297 17.78 -11.66 7.50
CA PHE A 297 17.59 -12.07 8.89
C PHE A 297 17.07 -10.95 9.81
N LYS A 298 16.23 -10.08 9.27
CA LYS A 298 15.76 -8.86 9.96
C LYS A 298 14.27 -8.96 10.26
N ASP A 299 13.94 -8.75 11.53
CA ASP A 299 12.59 -8.39 11.99
C ASP A 299 12.40 -6.89 11.75
N TRP A 300 11.26 -6.51 11.18
CA TRP A 300 10.92 -5.10 10.93
C TRP A 300 9.82 -4.59 11.87
N GLU A 301 9.46 -5.36 12.91
CA GLU A 301 8.61 -4.88 14.00
C GLU A 301 9.22 -3.65 14.67
N GLY A 302 8.42 -2.61 14.86
CA GLY A 302 8.82 -1.36 15.48
C GLY A 302 9.82 -0.51 14.69
N THR A 303 10.46 -1.05 13.64
CA THR A 303 11.35 -0.28 12.75
C THR A 303 10.75 -0.01 11.39
N GLY A 304 9.82 -0.83 10.91
CA GLY A 304 9.32 -0.78 9.54
C GLY A 304 10.35 -1.21 8.48
N VAL A 305 9.90 -1.15 7.23
CA VAL A 305 10.68 -1.33 6.01
C VAL A 305 11.25 0.02 5.61
N THR A 306 12.57 0.08 5.54
CA THR A 306 13.29 1.29 5.13
C THR A 306 13.32 1.38 3.61
N PRO A 307 12.89 2.50 3.01
CA PRO A 307 12.87 2.68 1.56
C PRO A 307 14.30 2.74 0.98
N ASP A 308 14.48 2.21 -0.23
CA ASP A 308 15.73 2.35 -0.99
C ASP A 308 15.93 3.80 -1.46
N ILE A 309 14.82 4.48 -1.77
CA ILE A 309 14.80 5.88 -2.18
C ILE A 309 13.90 6.65 -1.19
N PRO A 310 14.46 7.22 -0.12
CA PRO A 310 13.70 7.94 0.88
C PRO A 310 13.19 9.28 0.33
N VAL A 311 11.89 9.51 0.45
CA VAL A 311 11.21 10.75 0.07
C VAL A 311 9.85 10.84 0.77
N GLU A 312 9.32 12.04 1.00
CA GLU A 312 7.95 12.20 1.52
C GLU A 312 6.93 11.41 0.69
N ALA A 313 5.94 10.78 1.33
CA ALA A 313 4.99 9.89 0.65
C ALA A 313 4.21 10.62 -0.46
N SER A 314 3.93 11.91 -0.28
CA SER A 314 3.28 12.76 -1.29
C SER A 314 4.10 12.91 -2.57
N LYS A 315 5.43 12.76 -2.49
CA LYS A 315 6.40 12.90 -3.58
C LYS A 315 6.91 11.57 -4.11
N ALA A 316 6.55 10.43 -3.49
CA ALA A 316 7.05 9.11 -3.87
C ALA A 316 6.69 8.71 -5.31
N LEU A 317 5.48 9.01 -5.79
CA LEU A 317 5.07 8.69 -7.16
C LEU A 317 5.88 9.48 -8.20
N GLU A 318 5.96 10.81 -8.01
CA GLU A 318 6.79 11.69 -8.84
C GLU A 318 8.24 11.18 -8.85
N LYS A 319 8.79 10.86 -7.67
CA LYS A 319 10.15 10.38 -7.55
C LYS A 319 10.38 9.05 -8.26
N ALA A 320 9.45 8.11 -8.14
CA ALA A 320 9.54 6.83 -8.84
C ALA A 320 9.50 7.04 -10.37
N GLN A 321 8.60 7.89 -10.87
CA GLN A 321 8.53 8.21 -12.30
C GLN A 321 9.83 8.83 -12.81
N GLU A 322 10.42 9.78 -12.09
CA GLU A 322 11.73 10.37 -12.44
C GLU A 322 12.82 9.30 -12.62
N VAL A 323 12.99 8.42 -11.63
CA VAL A 323 14.01 7.37 -11.67
C VAL A 323 13.74 6.40 -12.81
N ILE A 324 12.48 5.99 -13.00
CA ILE A 324 12.10 5.11 -14.10
C ILE A 324 12.41 5.75 -15.45
N TYR A 325 12.13 7.04 -15.63
CA TYR A 325 12.44 7.72 -16.89
C TYR A 325 13.94 7.82 -17.14
N GLN A 326 14.75 8.08 -16.12
CA GLN A 326 16.21 8.07 -16.22
C GLN A 326 16.73 6.69 -16.62
N ASP A 327 16.22 5.62 -15.99
CA ASP A 327 16.57 4.25 -16.34
C ASP A 327 16.18 3.93 -17.79
N LEU A 328 14.96 4.28 -18.20
CA LEU A 328 14.48 4.04 -19.55
C LEU A 328 15.29 4.82 -20.60
N LEU A 329 15.71 6.06 -20.31
CA LEU A 329 16.57 6.85 -21.18
C LEU A 329 17.95 6.20 -21.35
N SER A 330 18.53 5.68 -20.26
CA SER A 330 19.83 5.00 -20.30
C SER A 330 19.80 3.72 -21.16
N GLN A 331 18.62 3.09 -21.27
CA GLN A 331 18.39 1.85 -22.01
C GLN A 331 17.82 2.08 -23.42
N ALA A 332 17.51 3.33 -23.79
CA ALA A 332 16.88 3.64 -25.06
C ALA A 332 17.80 3.33 -26.25
N LYS A 333 17.29 2.55 -27.21
CA LYS A 333 18.06 2.07 -28.37
C LYS A 333 17.98 2.98 -29.60
N SER A 334 17.05 3.94 -29.59
CA SER A 334 16.81 4.84 -30.71
C SER A 334 16.50 6.25 -30.22
N GLU A 335 16.79 7.25 -31.04
CA GLU A 335 16.39 8.64 -30.76
C GLU A 335 14.87 8.77 -30.62
N LYS A 336 14.11 8.01 -31.42
CA LYS A 336 12.64 7.97 -31.30
C LYS A 336 12.19 7.49 -29.92
N ASP A 337 12.83 6.47 -29.35
CA ASP A 337 12.52 6.00 -28.00
C ASP A 337 12.92 7.03 -26.94
N LYS A 338 14.07 7.68 -27.10
CA LYS A 338 14.47 8.79 -26.22
C LYS A 338 13.44 9.92 -26.25
N MET A 339 12.95 10.29 -27.42
CA MET A 339 11.92 11.32 -27.57
C MET A 339 10.61 10.94 -26.89
N LYS A 340 10.16 9.67 -26.98
CA LYS A 340 8.97 9.21 -26.25
C LYS A 340 9.13 9.34 -24.73
N ILE A 341 10.32 9.00 -24.22
CA ILE A 341 10.59 9.07 -22.78
C ILE A 341 10.72 10.53 -22.34
N GLN A 342 11.42 11.37 -23.10
CA GLN A 342 11.50 12.80 -22.84
C GLN A 342 10.12 13.46 -22.87
N TRP A 343 9.26 13.08 -23.82
CA TRP A 343 7.88 13.55 -23.87
C TRP A 343 7.13 13.20 -22.57
N ALA A 344 7.30 11.98 -22.06
CA ALA A 344 6.68 11.57 -20.79
C ALA A 344 7.24 12.34 -19.58
N MET A 345 8.55 12.60 -19.54
CA MET A 345 9.18 13.43 -18.51
C MET A 345 8.65 14.88 -18.54
N ASN A 346 8.50 15.44 -19.73
CA ASN A 346 7.95 16.77 -19.91
C ASN A 346 6.50 16.87 -19.39
N MET A 347 5.68 15.83 -19.61
CA MET A 347 4.32 15.78 -19.04
C MET A 347 4.35 15.79 -17.51
N LEU A 348 5.26 15.01 -16.89
CA LEU A 348 5.41 15.00 -15.44
C LEU A 348 5.76 16.40 -14.90
N ILE A 349 6.66 17.12 -15.56
CA ILE A 349 7.04 18.49 -15.20
C ILE A 349 5.83 19.43 -15.32
N ALA A 350 5.11 19.38 -16.43
CA ALA A 350 3.94 20.24 -16.65
C ALA A 350 2.81 20.01 -15.63
N GLU A 351 2.58 18.77 -15.22
CA GLU A 351 1.52 18.42 -14.27
C GLU A 351 1.88 18.78 -12.83
N GLN A 352 3.14 18.60 -12.43
CA GLN A 352 3.55 18.71 -11.03
C GLN A 352 4.20 20.05 -10.69
N ASN A 353 5.02 20.60 -11.59
CA ASN A 353 5.83 21.78 -11.36
C ASN A 353 5.82 22.74 -12.57
N PRO A 354 4.65 23.19 -13.06
CA PRO A 354 4.60 24.11 -14.19
C PRO A 354 5.32 25.42 -13.84
N PRO A 355 6.18 25.96 -14.71
CA PRO A 355 6.84 27.23 -14.46
C PRO A 355 5.80 28.35 -14.34
N ASN A 356 6.03 29.26 -13.39
CA ASN A 356 5.19 30.45 -13.22
C ASN A 356 5.60 31.53 -14.25
N LEU A 357 4.99 31.48 -15.43
CA LEU A 357 5.25 32.41 -16.53
C LEU A 357 4.19 33.52 -16.60
N SER A 358 4.64 34.74 -16.88
CA SER A 358 3.76 35.91 -17.06
C SER A 358 3.31 36.08 -18.50
N ALA A 359 2.24 36.84 -18.74
CA ALA A 359 1.77 37.19 -20.09
C ALA A 359 2.89 37.82 -20.95
N ALA A 360 3.74 38.66 -20.35
CA ALA A 360 4.88 39.27 -21.05
C ALA A 360 5.87 38.23 -21.60
N SER A 361 5.98 37.06 -20.96
CA SER A 361 6.86 35.97 -21.38
C SER A 361 6.39 35.30 -22.67
N TYR A 362 5.10 35.38 -23.00
CA TYR A 362 4.51 34.71 -24.17
C TYR A 362 4.55 35.54 -25.45
N ASN A 363 4.67 36.87 -25.36
CA ASN A 363 4.62 37.77 -26.52
C ASN A 363 5.58 37.38 -27.65
N LYS A 364 6.74 36.81 -27.29
CA LYS A 364 7.75 36.34 -28.24
C LYS A 364 7.32 35.14 -29.10
N TYR A 365 6.26 34.43 -28.70
CA TYR A 365 5.72 33.25 -29.37
C TYR A 365 4.43 33.51 -30.16
N VAL A 366 3.78 34.66 -29.93
CA VAL A 366 2.51 35.03 -30.58
C VAL A 366 2.68 35.12 -32.10
N GLY A 367 1.72 34.59 -32.84
CA GLY A 367 1.68 34.61 -34.30
C GLY A 367 1.03 33.37 -34.91
N THR A 368 0.97 33.34 -36.24
CA THR A 368 0.49 32.18 -37.00
C THR A 368 1.69 31.39 -37.51
N TYR A 369 1.60 30.07 -37.40
CA TYR A 369 2.60 29.14 -37.89
C TYR A 369 1.97 28.24 -38.95
N VAL A 370 2.81 27.75 -39.86
CA VAL A 370 2.43 26.86 -40.96
C VAL A 370 1.54 25.73 -40.43
N GLY A 371 0.46 25.47 -41.16
CA GLY A 371 -0.60 24.54 -40.75
C GLY A 371 -1.75 25.19 -39.98
N GLY A 372 -1.78 26.53 -39.90
CA GLY A 372 -2.89 27.28 -39.31
C GLY A 372 -2.89 27.30 -37.77
N LEU A 373 -1.74 27.04 -37.15
CA LEU A 373 -1.57 27.11 -35.70
C LEU A 373 -1.37 28.56 -35.30
N LYS A 374 -2.37 29.14 -34.64
CA LYS A 374 -2.37 30.55 -34.23
C LYS A 374 -2.24 30.66 -32.72
N PHE A 375 -1.12 31.23 -32.28
CA PHE A 375 -0.82 31.44 -30.87
C PHE A 375 -1.12 32.88 -30.47
N TYR A 376 -1.85 33.05 -29.37
CA TYR A 376 -2.20 34.36 -28.83
C TYR A 376 -2.36 34.30 -27.32
N ILE A 377 -2.52 35.48 -26.69
CA ILE A 377 -2.74 35.60 -25.25
C ILE A 377 -4.21 35.98 -25.04
N GLU A 378 -4.89 35.23 -24.17
CA GLU A 378 -6.27 35.48 -23.80
C GLU A 378 -6.41 35.30 -22.28
N ASN A 379 -6.93 36.31 -21.58
CA ASN A 379 -7.08 36.30 -20.12
C ASN A 379 -5.80 35.87 -19.36
N ASP A 380 -4.64 36.45 -19.74
CA ASP A 380 -3.30 36.11 -19.23
C ASP A 380 -2.84 34.67 -19.45
N GLN A 381 -3.54 33.92 -20.30
CA GLN A 381 -3.19 32.54 -20.66
C GLN A 381 -2.65 32.48 -22.08
N PHE A 382 -1.67 31.61 -22.29
CA PHE A 382 -1.16 31.33 -23.62
C PHE A 382 -2.04 30.28 -24.27
N VAL A 383 -2.61 30.62 -25.43
CA VAL A 383 -3.61 29.79 -26.12
C VAL A 383 -3.21 29.56 -27.57
N CYS A 384 -3.58 28.40 -28.09
CA CYS A 384 -3.39 28.02 -29.49
C CYS A 384 -4.75 27.74 -30.12
N GLU A 385 -5.08 28.47 -31.19
CA GLU A 385 -6.17 28.13 -32.09
C GLU A 385 -5.63 27.23 -33.22
N ASN A 386 -6.26 26.08 -33.44
CA ASN A 386 -5.91 25.13 -34.51
C ASN A 386 -7.13 24.84 -35.40
N SER A 387 -7.39 25.74 -36.34
CA SER A 387 -8.55 25.67 -37.24
C SER A 387 -8.57 24.44 -38.16
N GLY A 388 -7.43 23.75 -38.33
CA GLY A 388 -7.29 22.60 -39.21
C GLY A 388 -7.71 21.24 -38.63
N ARG A 389 -8.00 21.13 -37.32
CA ARG A 389 -8.31 19.84 -36.66
C ARG A 389 -9.79 19.54 -36.37
N GLY A 390 -10.69 20.52 -36.50
CA GLY A 390 -12.14 20.38 -36.30
C GLY A 390 -12.58 20.30 -34.83
N GLY A 391 -13.47 21.20 -34.39
CA GLY A 391 -13.97 21.31 -33.01
C GLY A 391 -13.85 22.72 -32.42
N SER A 392 -14.08 22.89 -31.10
CA SER A 392 -13.74 24.15 -30.41
C SER A 392 -12.22 24.26 -30.30
N ASN A 393 -11.62 24.79 -31.38
CA ASN A 393 -10.20 24.70 -31.76
C ASN A 393 -9.21 25.46 -30.87
N VAL A 394 -9.58 25.87 -29.65
CA VAL A 394 -8.72 26.68 -28.78
C VAL A 394 -8.20 25.82 -27.62
N PHE A 395 -6.87 25.68 -27.56
CA PHE A 395 -6.14 24.90 -26.56
C PHE A 395 -5.41 25.84 -25.62
N LYS A 396 -5.63 25.67 -24.32
CA LYS A 396 -4.81 26.33 -23.30
C LYS A 396 -3.48 25.59 -23.18
N LEU A 397 -2.39 26.31 -23.40
CA LEU A 397 -1.04 25.74 -23.31
C LEU A 397 -0.60 25.63 -21.85
N ILE A 398 -0.04 24.48 -21.49
CA ILE A 398 0.54 24.25 -20.16
C ILE A 398 2.06 24.36 -20.29
N PRO A 399 2.74 25.25 -19.56
CA PRO A 399 4.18 25.40 -19.66
C PRO A 399 4.92 24.18 -19.09
N ILE A 400 5.94 23.73 -19.81
CA ILE A 400 6.93 22.74 -19.36
C ILE A 400 8.24 23.46 -19.03
N PHE A 401 8.72 24.25 -19.97
CA PHE A 401 9.89 25.12 -19.87
C PHE A 401 9.57 26.50 -20.47
N ASP A 402 10.52 27.43 -20.45
CA ASP A 402 10.35 28.78 -21.00
C ASP A 402 9.90 28.80 -22.47
N ASP A 403 10.25 27.78 -23.26
CA ASP A 403 9.99 27.66 -24.69
C ASP A 403 9.20 26.41 -25.09
N THR A 404 8.80 25.59 -24.12
CA THR A 404 8.20 24.28 -24.37
C THR A 404 6.89 24.14 -23.61
N TYR A 405 5.83 23.72 -24.30
CA TYR A 405 4.46 23.71 -23.80
C TYR A 405 3.71 22.44 -24.20
N VAL A 406 2.80 21.95 -23.35
CA VAL A 406 1.81 20.94 -23.71
C VAL A 406 0.71 21.62 -24.52
N LEU A 407 0.46 21.15 -25.74
CA LEU A 407 -0.67 21.57 -26.56
C LEU A 407 -1.92 20.75 -26.23
N ASP A 408 -1.78 19.42 -26.24
CA ASP A 408 -2.84 18.46 -25.99
C ASP A 408 -2.26 17.13 -25.46
N GLU A 409 -3.10 16.10 -25.31
CA GLU A 409 -2.69 14.79 -24.77
C GLU A 409 -1.72 13.98 -25.66
N ASN A 410 -1.44 14.46 -26.88
CA ASN A 410 -0.61 13.82 -27.90
C ASN A 410 0.58 14.68 -28.35
N VAL A 411 0.53 16.00 -28.16
CA VAL A 411 1.49 16.94 -28.74
C VAL A 411 2.02 17.92 -27.70
N GLN A 412 3.34 18.05 -27.67
CA GLN A 412 4.04 19.18 -27.03
C GLN A 412 4.65 20.07 -28.13
N ILE A 413 4.85 21.33 -27.83
CA ILE A 413 5.41 22.32 -28.76
C ILE A 413 6.65 22.92 -28.14
N GLN A 414 7.73 22.99 -28.90
CA GLN A 414 8.93 23.73 -28.56
C GLN A 414 9.16 24.85 -29.57
N PHE A 415 9.17 26.10 -29.14
CA PHE A 415 9.50 27.24 -29.99
C PHE A 415 11.00 27.32 -30.21
N VAL A 416 11.42 27.55 -31.45
CA VAL A 416 12.84 27.49 -31.86
C VAL A 416 13.29 28.85 -32.38
N LYS A 417 14.46 29.29 -31.92
CA LYS A 417 15.13 30.50 -32.39
C LYS A 417 15.90 30.25 -33.67
N ASP A 418 15.91 31.23 -34.57
CA ASP A 418 16.87 31.29 -35.67
C ASP A 418 18.23 31.87 -35.24
N GLU A 419 19.13 31.99 -36.22
CA GLU A 419 20.48 32.57 -36.06
C GLU A 419 20.48 34.01 -35.53
N LYS A 420 19.35 34.74 -35.63
CA LYS A 420 19.19 36.11 -35.11
C LYS A 420 18.58 36.12 -33.70
N ASN A 421 18.46 34.96 -33.05
CA ASN A 421 17.82 34.78 -31.74
C ASN A 421 16.32 35.11 -31.71
N ILE A 422 15.64 35.08 -32.87
CA ILE A 422 14.20 35.34 -32.97
C ILE A 422 13.46 34.01 -33.07
N TYR A 423 12.36 33.85 -32.34
CA TYR A 423 11.50 32.66 -32.46
C TYR A 423 10.75 32.67 -33.79
N SER A 424 11.25 31.94 -34.77
CA SER A 424 10.75 31.92 -36.16
C SER A 424 10.28 30.54 -36.64
N SER A 425 10.42 29.49 -35.82
CA SER A 425 9.78 28.19 -36.04
C SER A 425 9.34 27.54 -34.73
N LEU A 426 8.61 26.44 -34.83
CA LEU A 426 8.28 25.56 -33.72
C LEU A 426 8.46 24.10 -34.13
N LYS A 427 8.82 23.27 -33.16
CA LYS A 427 8.79 21.80 -33.26
C LYS A 427 7.54 21.28 -32.57
N MET A 428 6.80 20.41 -33.22
CA MET A 428 5.77 19.59 -32.61
C MET A 428 6.42 18.26 -32.19
N LEU A 429 6.44 18.01 -30.89
CA LEU A 429 6.96 16.80 -30.25
C LEU A 429 5.79 15.86 -30.01
N TRP A 430 5.70 14.80 -30.79
CA TRP A 430 4.61 13.86 -30.74
C TRP A 430 4.87 12.79 -29.67
N LYS A 431 3.81 12.36 -28.99
CA LYS A 431 3.87 11.32 -27.95
C LYS A 431 4.49 10.00 -28.42
N ASP A 432 4.41 9.71 -29.71
CA ASP A 432 4.99 8.52 -30.32
C ASP A 432 6.47 8.69 -30.73
N GLY A 433 7.07 9.84 -30.38
CA GLY A 433 8.48 10.17 -30.61
C GLY A 433 8.79 10.78 -31.97
N HIS A 434 7.80 11.03 -32.83
CA HIS A 434 8.03 11.84 -34.03
C HIS A 434 8.23 13.31 -33.67
N VAL A 435 8.96 14.02 -34.52
CA VAL A 435 9.14 15.47 -34.42
C VAL A 435 8.87 16.07 -35.79
N THR A 436 7.99 17.07 -35.86
CA THR A 436 7.73 17.86 -37.07
C THR A 436 8.03 19.32 -36.81
N GLU A 437 8.39 20.09 -37.83
CA GLU A 437 8.74 21.51 -37.69
C GLU A 437 7.85 22.38 -38.57
N ASN A 438 7.33 23.45 -37.99
CA ASN A 438 6.50 24.45 -38.67
C ASN A 438 7.16 25.82 -38.53
N ARG A 439 7.32 26.53 -39.65
CA ARG A 439 7.82 27.91 -39.63
C ARG A 439 6.71 28.87 -39.22
N LYS A 440 7.10 30.01 -38.68
CA LYS A 440 6.22 31.16 -38.49
C LYS A 440 5.92 31.80 -39.85
N GLU A 441 4.67 32.19 -40.08
CA GLU A 441 4.21 32.83 -41.32
C GLU A 441 4.58 34.31 -41.40
#